data_AF-A0A381Z9B9-F1
#
_entry.id   AF-A0A381Z9B9-F1
#
_cell.length_a   1.000
_cell.length_b   1.000
_cell.length_c   1.000
_cell.angle_alpha   90.00
_cell.angle_beta   90.00
_cell.angle_gamma   90.00
#
_symmetry.space_group_name_H-M   'P 1'
#
loop_
_entity.id
_entity.type
_entity.pdbx_description
1 polymer ?
#
loop_
_entity_poly.entity_id
_entity_poly.type
_entity_poly.pdbx_seq_one_letter_code
_entity_poly.pdbx_strand_id
1 'polypeptide(L)'
;MSQSIDVRYAQLFLDDEIIEQTVRLQRVVHQPHKHHANPIYTVGAPWEGTGVVYLAGVYIDPLDDIWKAWYATLYPPAYPEIIYAVCMLTSEDGIHWERPELD
;
A
#
# COMPACT_ATOMS: atom_id res chain seq x y z
N MET A 1 11.64 -30.92 -2.09
CA MET A 1 11.00 -31.58 -0.95
C MET A 1 9.79 -30.72 -0.59
N SER A 2 8.57 -31.24 -0.70
CA SER A 2 7.37 -30.49 -0.32
C SER A 2 7.37 -30.34 1.21
N GLN A 3 7.37 -29.10 1.70
CA GLN A 3 7.16 -28.83 3.12
C GLN A 3 5.70 -29.15 3.46
N SER A 4 5.45 -29.78 4.61
CA SER A 4 4.09 -30.02 5.08
C SER A 4 3.38 -28.70 5.36
N ILE A 5 2.19 -28.53 4.79
CA ILE A 5 1.36 -27.33 5.00
C ILE A 5 0.84 -27.32 6.44
N ASP A 6 1.10 -26.24 7.18
CA ASP A 6 0.56 -26.02 8.52
C ASP A 6 -0.71 -25.17 8.44
N VAL A 7 -1.85 -25.84 8.59
CA VAL A 7 -3.20 -25.24 8.49
C VAL A 7 -3.53 -24.26 9.62
N ARG A 8 -2.66 -24.09 10.63
CA ARG A 8 -2.84 -23.12 11.72
C ARG A 8 -2.48 -21.69 11.29
N TYR A 9 -1.76 -21.52 10.20
CA TYR A 9 -1.48 -20.20 9.64
C TYR A 9 -2.62 -19.71 8.75
N ALA A 10 -2.69 -18.39 8.55
CA ALA A 10 -3.62 -17.79 7.60
C ALA A 10 -3.38 -18.34 6.19
N GLN A 11 -4.47 -18.76 5.54
CA GLN A 11 -4.44 -19.35 4.21
C GLN A 11 -5.09 -18.36 3.24
N LEU A 12 -4.33 -17.94 2.25
CA LEU A 12 -4.84 -17.12 1.16
C LEU A 12 -5.44 -18.09 0.14
N PHE A 13 -6.73 -18.00 -0.18
CA PHE A 13 -7.44 -18.89 -1.13
C PHE A 13 -6.99 -18.71 -2.60
N LEU A 14 -5.68 -18.65 -2.84
CA LEU A 14 -5.02 -18.47 -4.12
C LEU A 14 -4.85 -19.80 -4.85
N ASP A 15 -4.87 -20.92 -4.12
CA ASP A 15 -4.76 -22.28 -4.62
C ASP A 15 -5.71 -23.23 -3.86
N ASP A 16 -5.62 -24.53 -4.16
CA ASP A 16 -6.46 -25.59 -3.60
C ASP A 16 -5.67 -26.57 -2.72
N GLU A 17 -4.42 -26.26 -2.34
CA GLU A 17 -3.52 -27.21 -1.66
C GLU A 17 -4.06 -27.74 -0.32
N ILE A 18 -4.82 -26.90 0.40
CA ILE A 18 -5.46 -27.27 1.69
C ILE A 18 -6.91 -27.73 1.53
N ILE A 19 -7.45 -27.71 0.32
CA ILE A 19 -8.86 -27.98 0.08
C ILE A 19 -9.02 -29.45 -0.27
N GLU A 20 -9.53 -30.24 0.68
CA GLU A 20 -9.79 -31.67 0.46
C GLU A 20 -10.87 -31.90 -0.61
N GLN A 21 -11.94 -31.09 -0.61
CA GLN A 21 -13.05 -31.27 -1.53
C GLN A 21 -13.83 -29.97 -1.81
N THR A 22 -14.28 -29.80 -3.05
CA THR A 22 -15.32 -28.84 -3.44
C THR A 22 -16.44 -29.55 -4.19
N VAL A 23 -17.70 -29.17 -3.95
CA VAL A 23 -18.87 -29.74 -4.63
C VAL A 23 -19.82 -28.62 -5.01
N ARG A 24 -20.15 -28.53 -6.32
CA ARG A 24 -21.06 -27.49 -6.85
C ARG A 24 -20.63 -26.06 -6.47
N LEU A 25 -19.32 -25.82 -6.41
CA LEU A 25 -18.71 -24.52 -6.10
C LEU A 25 -17.81 -24.10 -7.27
N GLN A 26 -17.77 -22.80 -7.57
CA GLN A 26 -16.86 -22.21 -8.56
C GLN A 26 -16.06 -21.08 -7.90
N ARG A 27 -14.73 -21.17 -7.93
CA ARG A 27 -13.85 -20.04 -7.55
C ARG A 27 -13.86 -19.00 -8.68
N VAL A 28 -14.17 -17.75 -8.34
CA VAL A 28 -14.17 -16.63 -9.28
C VAL A 28 -13.20 -15.57 -8.79
N VAL A 29 -12.20 -15.24 -9.60
CA VAL A 29 -11.33 -14.08 -9.37
C VAL A 29 -11.97 -12.87 -10.03
N HIS A 30 -12.44 -11.93 -9.22
CA HIS A 30 -13.09 -10.72 -9.70
C HIS A 30 -12.06 -9.70 -10.19
N GLN A 31 -12.36 -9.02 -11.29
CA GLN A 31 -11.54 -7.92 -11.80
C GLN A 31 -11.63 -6.72 -10.84
N PRO A 32 -10.50 -6.25 -10.26
CA PRO A 32 -10.53 -5.02 -9.47
C PRO A 32 -10.88 -3.81 -10.34
N HIS A 33 -11.75 -2.95 -9.80
CA HIS A 33 -12.10 -1.67 -10.40
C HIS A 33 -11.30 -0.54 -9.73
N LYS A 34 -10.83 0.42 -10.52
CA LYS A 34 -10.16 1.61 -9.97
C LYS A 34 -11.13 2.36 -9.05
N HIS A 35 -10.61 2.86 -7.93
CA HIS A 35 -11.39 3.70 -7.04
C HIS A 35 -11.85 4.97 -7.78
N HIS A 36 -13.11 5.36 -7.58
CA HIS A 36 -13.71 6.48 -8.31
C HIS A 36 -13.05 7.83 -7.97
N ALA A 37 -12.48 7.95 -6.77
CA ALA A 37 -11.73 9.13 -6.34
C ALA A 37 -10.26 9.15 -6.78
N ASN A 38 -9.85 8.29 -7.72
CA ASN A 38 -8.47 8.33 -8.21
C ASN A 38 -8.17 9.64 -8.98
N PRO A 39 -7.00 10.27 -8.77
CA PRO A 39 -5.96 9.88 -7.81
C PRO A 39 -6.35 10.24 -6.36
N ILE A 40 -6.22 9.29 -5.44
CA ILE A 40 -6.52 9.51 -4.00
C ILE A 40 -5.46 10.35 -3.28
N TYR A 41 -4.30 10.55 -3.91
CA TYR A 41 -3.25 11.44 -3.44
C TYR A 41 -2.55 12.08 -4.65
N THR A 42 -2.20 13.36 -4.53
CA THR A 42 -1.45 14.12 -5.54
C THR A 42 -0.44 15.02 -4.86
N VAL A 43 0.69 15.26 -5.53
CA VAL A 43 1.71 16.22 -5.09
C VAL A 43 1.10 17.61 -4.85
N GLY A 44 1.61 18.32 -3.86
CA GLY A 44 1.12 19.66 -3.50
C GLY A 44 2.05 20.43 -2.58
N ALA A 45 2.95 19.76 -1.86
CA ALA A 45 3.94 20.41 -1.03
C ALA A 45 5.23 20.78 -1.82
N PRO A 46 5.95 21.84 -1.42
CA PRO A 46 7.16 22.30 -2.11
C PRO A 46 8.28 21.26 -2.22
N TRP A 47 8.28 20.26 -1.33
CA TRP A 47 9.26 19.17 -1.31
C TRP A 47 8.86 17.96 -2.15
N GLU A 48 7.68 17.95 -2.80
CA GLU A 48 7.21 16.78 -3.57
C GLU A 48 7.61 16.80 -5.04
N GLY A 49 7.88 17.98 -5.59
CA GLY A 49 8.24 18.12 -6.99
C GLY A 49 7.16 17.64 -7.94
N THR A 50 7.53 16.83 -8.91
CA THR A 50 6.66 16.50 -10.06
C THR A 50 5.97 15.14 -9.95
N GLY A 51 6.25 14.37 -8.91
CA GLY A 51 5.64 13.05 -8.77
C GLY A 51 5.91 12.35 -7.45
N VAL A 52 5.09 11.32 -7.22
CA VAL A 52 5.16 10.38 -6.10
C VAL A 52 5.60 9.04 -6.64
N VAL A 53 6.80 8.59 -6.25
CA VAL A 53 7.31 7.26 -6.58
C VAL A 53 7.08 6.35 -5.39
N TYR A 54 6.19 5.38 -5.54
CA TYR A 54 5.90 4.42 -4.48
C TYR A 54 7.15 3.61 -4.09
N LEU A 55 7.45 3.50 -2.79
CA LEU A 55 8.74 2.98 -2.31
C LEU A 55 8.64 1.74 -1.42
N ALA A 56 7.73 1.71 -0.44
CA ALA A 56 7.81 0.68 0.61
C ALA A 56 6.50 -0.01 1.00
N GLY A 57 5.32 0.52 0.66
CA GLY A 57 4.08 -0.01 1.22
C GLY A 57 3.10 1.04 1.71
N VAL A 58 1.91 0.53 2.05
CA VAL A 58 0.92 1.15 2.92
C VAL A 58 0.68 0.18 4.06
N TYR A 59 0.84 0.61 5.31
CA TYR A 59 0.74 -0.23 6.49
C TYR A 59 -0.09 0.46 7.57
N ILE A 60 -0.86 -0.31 8.34
CA ILE A 60 -1.39 0.18 9.63
C ILE A 60 -0.26 0.06 10.64
N ASP A 61 0.16 1.17 11.24
CA ASP A 61 1.17 1.14 12.29
C ASP A 61 0.52 0.69 13.62
N PRO A 62 0.98 -0.41 14.24
CA PRO A 62 0.37 -0.94 15.46
C PRO A 62 0.55 -0.04 16.69
N LEU A 63 1.39 0.99 16.64
CA LEU A 63 1.58 1.93 17.75
C LEU A 63 0.44 2.93 17.87
N ASP A 64 -0.08 3.40 16.75
CA ASP A 64 -1.07 4.47 16.67
C ASP A 64 -2.34 4.12 15.87
N ASP A 65 -2.41 2.90 15.32
CA ASP A 65 -3.57 2.35 14.58
C ASP A 65 -3.99 3.21 13.37
N ILE A 66 -3.02 3.91 12.77
CA ILE A 66 -3.22 4.72 11.56
C ILE A 66 -2.46 4.14 10.38
N TRP A 67 -2.98 4.40 9.19
CA TRP A 67 -2.32 4.04 7.94
C TRP A 67 -1.14 4.97 7.68
N LYS A 68 0.01 4.39 7.36
CA LYS A 68 1.24 5.09 6.97
C LYS A 68 1.72 4.60 5.62
N ALA A 69 2.19 5.53 4.79
CA ALA A 69 2.75 5.24 3.49
C ALA A 69 4.08 5.96 3.32
N TRP A 70 5.02 5.34 2.60
CA TRP A 70 6.31 5.94 2.27
C TRP A 70 6.50 5.98 0.76
N TYR A 71 6.93 7.13 0.27
CA TYR A 71 7.16 7.40 -1.14
C TYR A 71 8.45 8.20 -1.33
N ALA A 72 9.03 8.09 -2.52
CA ALA A 72 10.09 8.97 -2.97
C ALA A 72 9.53 10.12 -3.81
N THR A 73 10.00 11.32 -3.53
CA THR A 73 9.77 12.49 -4.39
C THR A 73 10.79 12.50 -5.53
N LEU A 74 10.50 13.28 -6.58
CA LEU A 74 11.39 13.45 -7.71
C LEU A 74 11.67 14.94 -7.94
N TYR A 75 12.95 15.31 -7.90
CA TYR A 75 13.45 16.68 -8.09
C TYR A 75 12.67 17.71 -7.24
N PRO A 76 12.67 17.61 -5.90
CA PRO A 76 12.00 18.55 -5.01
C PRO A 76 12.45 20.00 -5.26
N PRO A 77 11.55 20.91 -5.68
CA PRO A 77 11.90 22.30 -5.98
C PRO A 77 12.46 23.07 -4.77
N ALA A 78 12.01 22.72 -3.56
CA ALA A 78 12.52 23.31 -2.32
C ALA A 78 13.97 22.90 -1.99
N TYR A 79 14.48 21.82 -2.60
CA TYR A 79 15.81 21.26 -2.33
C TYR A 79 16.51 20.88 -3.66
N PRO A 80 17.04 21.86 -4.42
CA PRO A 80 17.58 21.64 -5.77
C PRO A 80 18.75 20.65 -5.84
N GLU A 81 19.45 20.43 -4.73
CA GLU A 81 20.54 19.47 -4.58
C GLU A 81 20.06 18.02 -4.40
N ILE A 82 18.77 17.83 -4.09
CA ILE A 82 18.17 16.52 -3.87
C ILE A 82 17.50 16.04 -5.16
N ILE A 83 17.79 14.80 -5.56
CA ILE A 83 17.12 14.14 -6.70
C ILE A 83 15.92 13.32 -6.19
N TYR A 84 16.11 12.60 -5.09
CA TYR A 84 15.08 11.80 -4.43
C TYR A 84 15.12 12.06 -2.92
N ALA A 85 13.96 12.36 -2.33
CA ALA A 85 13.76 12.35 -0.88
C ALA A 85 12.71 11.32 -0.52
N VAL A 86 12.89 10.63 0.62
CA VAL A 86 11.84 9.78 1.18
C VAL A 86 10.91 10.66 2.01
N CYS A 87 9.62 10.56 1.73
CA CYS A 87 8.55 11.24 2.44
C CYS A 87 7.54 10.22 2.98
N MET A 88 6.76 10.65 3.97
CA MET A 88 5.72 9.83 4.60
C MET A 88 4.36 10.51 4.51
N LEU A 89 3.31 9.72 4.42
CA LEU A 89 1.91 10.14 4.52
C LEU A 89 1.22 9.37 5.63
N THR A 90 0.19 9.97 6.21
CA THR A 90 -0.68 9.37 7.23
C THR A 90 -2.13 9.38 6.77
N SER A 91 -2.94 8.43 7.21
CA SER A 91 -4.37 8.35 6.90
C SER A 91 -5.12 7.57 7.99
N GLU A 92 -6.34 7.99 8.29
CA GLU A 92 -7.24 7.25 9.20
C GLU A 92 -7.96 6.10 8.50
N ASP A 93 -8.15 6.17 7.18
CA ASP A 93 -8.99 5.23 6.42
C ASP A 93 -8.28 4.55 5.23
N GLY A 94 -7.02 4.90 4.97
CA GLY A 94 -6.22 4.39 3.86
C GLY A 94 -6.59 4.97 2.49
N ILE A 95 -7.52 5.93 2.43
CA ILE A 95 -8.04 6.56 1.22
C ILE A 95 -7.73 8.06 1.20
N HIS A 96 -7.96 8.77 2.32
CA HIS A 96 -7.68 10.20 2.46
C HIS A 96 -6.34 10.39 3.16
N TRP A 97 -5.38 10.97 2.46
CA TRP A 97 -3.99 11.04 2.88
C TRP A 97 -3.56 12.46 3.27
N GLU A 98 -2.85 12.55 4.38
CA GLU A 98 -2.32 13.78 4.94
C GLU A 98 -0.79 13.78 4.92
N ARG A 99 -0.23 14.99 4.86
CA ARG A 99 1.21 15.23 5.03
C ARG A 99 1.44 15.59 6.49
N PRO A 100 1.99 14.69 7.32
CA PRO A 100 2.24 15.02 8.70
C PRO A 100 3.33 16.10 8.80
N GLU A 101 3.19 17.01 9.76
CA GLU A 101 4.30 17.85 10.20
C GLU A 101 5.19 16.99 11.10
N LEU A 102 6.46 16.84 10.72
CA LEU A 102 7.45 16.04 11.43
C LEU A 102 8.54 17.00 11.96
N ASP A 103 8.79 16.97 13.26
CA ASP A 103 9.82 17.77 13.96
C ASP A 103 11.23 17.17 13.84
#